data_AF-A0A1V4HMY1-F1
#
_entry.id   AF-A0A1V4HMY1-F1
#
_cell.length_a   1.000
_cell.length_b   1.000
_cell.length_c   1.000
_cell.angle_alpha   90.00
_cell.angle_beta   90.00
_cell.angle_gamma   90.00
#
_symmetry.space_group_name_H-M   'P 1'
#
loop_
_entity.id
_entity.type
_entity.pdbx_description
1 polymer ?
#
loop_
_entity_poly.entity_id
_entity_poly.type
_entity_poly.pdbx_seq_one_letter_code
_entity_poly.pdbx_strand_id
1 'polypeptide(L)'
;MLLGITWLRERLVVRIVAAVMVVVLALSAGYILMEFRNAKHAGVETISSYGIRLAESYSKGLDIPKLEQFLKDPKENDLYWNTRQQLDTYRTQIGALYVYLVRIDEKQQPLIMIDGQPKDSDSASPINEVTDISADAVQKLLKGESTSSDLIENPKYGKYISTYTPVRNAEGKVIAVLGIDTEAGVTERISKSLIKSNMLLYALMFVLTLLGLALVMLFVSRALRPLQWIGESADSIAKGDIVLARQQLEANPVHSIDEVGTVYKAMLKMSNEINDMLKNIVSNVSTTSEQFVLTTQHFNKQAHHLLDMNTKVNASIEVVAEGANTVQISTNDSARSMEEMATAIQRISEASFTVSDASTTALKSAESGQAIVHNMNGQFLTITSATEEALHRAALLRGHSQEIGVALSSISEIAEQTKLLALNASIEAARAGEHGAGFAVVAGEVRKLADHAAGSANLIASLLQNIHNEVQRMGDAMANGMKEVQTGATLSKKAEAFFTHIVEQFRFVTEQIQDISSVTEQMTAGAEEVTASVIDIAHIAKTSSDGTSNIHKLTHDQLVIAKEIADSADALSGLTDEMRKSIEQINV
;
A
#
# COMPACT_ATOMS: atom_id res chain seq x y z
N MET A 1 54.79 35.59 37.22
CA MET A 1 55.59 35.02 36.11
C MET A 1 54.96 33.71 35.62
N LEU A 2 53.64 33.70 35.30
CA LEU A 2 52.87 32.50 34.94
C LEU A 2 51.86 32.74 33.78
N LEU A 3 52.01 33.82 33.03
CA LEU A 3 51.13 34.20 31.90
C LEU A 3 51.75 33.94 30.51
N GLY A 4 52.85 33.19 30.42
CA GLY A 4 53.59 32.96 29.17
C GLY A 4 53.42 31.60 28.49
N ILE A 5 52.51 30.72 28.93
CA ILE A 5 52.51 29.28 28.53
C ILE A 5 51.17 28.87 27.90
N THR A 6 50.49 29.72 27.12
CA THR A 6 49.35 29.29 26.29
C THR A 6 49.82 28.70 24.96
N TRP A 7 50.83 29.32 24.33
CA TRP A 7 51.43 28.84 23.07
C TRP A 7 52.02 27.43 23.17
N LEU A 8 52.50 27.06 24.36
CA LEU A 8 53.03 25.73 24.67
C LEU A 8 51.93 24.65 24.68
N ARG A 9 50.65 24.99 24.86
CA ARG A 9 49.56 24.02 24.95
C ARG A 9 48.96 23.70 23.59
N GLU A 10 48.88 24.69 22.70
CA GLU A 10 48.18 24.59 21.42
C GLU A 10 48.97 23.83 20.35
N ARG A 11 50.30 23.89 20.37
CA ARG A 11 51.13 23.29 19.32
C ARG A 11 51.86 22.04 19.82
N LEU A 12 51.49 20.88 19.27
CA LEU A 12 52.11 19.59 19.60
C LEU A 12 53.64 19.61 19.43
N VAL A 13 54.12 20.27 18.37
CA VAL A 13 55.55 20.49 18.08
C VAL A 13 56.27 21.14 19.26
N VAL A 14 55.67 22.16 19.87
CA VAL A 14 56.29 22.93 20.96
C VAL A 14 56.40 22.09 22.23
N ARG A 15 55.39 21.27 22.52
CA ARG A 15 55.40 20.36 23.68
C ARG A 15 56.51 19.32 23.57
N ILE A 16 56.67 18.73 22.40
CA ILE A 16 57.71 17.72 22.16
C ILE A 16 59.11 18.35 22.33
N VAL A 17 59.34 19.51 21.72
CA VAL A 17 60.65 20.19 21.84
C VAL A 17 60.94 20.64 23.28
N ALA A 18 59.93 21.14 24.00
CA ALA A 18 60.09 21.54 25.40
C ALA A 18 60.43 20.37 26.32
N ALA A 19 59.81 19.20 26.10
CA ALA A 19 60.13 17.99 26.87
C ALA A 19 61.58 17.53 26.64
N VAL A 20 62.06 17.53 25.39
CA VAL A 20 63.45 17.20 25.06
C VAL A 20 64.43 18.21 25.67
N MET A 21 64.09 19.51 25.63
CA MET A 21 64.91 20.58 26.20
C MET A 21 65.15 20.39 27.71
N VAL A 22 64.11 20.04 28.47
CA VAL A 22 64.22 19.81 29.92
C VAL A 22 65.20 18.67 30.24
N VAL A 23 65.12 17.56 29.49
CA VAL A 23 65.99 16.40 29.71
C VAL A 23 67.45 16.74 29.41
N VAL A 24 67.72 17.42 28.29
CA VAL A 24 69.08 17.77 27.88
C VAL A 24 69.73 18.78 28.84
N LEU A 25 68.98 19.78 29.32
CA LEU A 25 69.49 20.75 30.30
C LEU A 25 69.80 20.10 31.66
N ALA A 26 68.96 19.15 32.11
CA ALA A 26 69.19 18.43 33.36
C ALA A 26 70.49 17.60 33.32
N LEU A 27 70.75 16.91 32.20
CA LEU A 27 71.97 16.12 32.00
C LEU A 27 73.22 17.01 32.00
N SER A 28 73.19 18.15 31.30
CA SER A 28 74.30 19.10 31.23
C SER A 28 74.64 19.74 32.59
N ALA A 29 73.63 20.10 33.38
CA ALA A 29 73.84 20.65 34.72
C ALA A 29 74.43 19.62 35.70
N GLY A 30 74.00 18.36 35.62
CA GLY A 30 74.53 17.27 36.45
C GLY A 30 76.02 17.01 36.20
N TYR A 31 76.45 17.07 34.94
CA TYR A 31 77.86 16.87 34.57
C TYR A 31 78.79 17.95 35.17
N ILE A 32 78.38 19.22 35.09
CA ILE A 32 79.17 20.37 35.60
C ILE A 32 79.37 20.27 37.13
N LEU A 33 78.34 19.89 37.88
CA LEU A 33 78.42 19.72 39.34
C LEU A 33 79.39 18.61 39.75
N MET A 34 79.42 17.50 39.00
CA MET A 34 80.30 16.38 39.28
C MET A 34 81.77 16.74 39.13
N GLU A 35 82.12 17.50 38.10
CA GLU A 35 83.51 17.91 37.84
C GLU A 35 84.04 18.86 38.91
N PHE A 36 83.19 19.77 39.40
CA PHE A 36 83.53 20.70 40.46
C PHE A 36 83.92 20.00 41.76
N ARG A 37 83.21 18.91 42.11
CA ARG A 37 83.50 18.12 43.30
C ARG A 37 84.85 17.39 43.20
N ASN A 38 85.15 16.84 42.02
CA ASN A 38 86.39 16.11 41.79
C ASN A 38 87.62 17.02 41.87
N ALA A 39 87.53 18.26 41.37
CA ALA A 39 88.63 19.23 41.42
C ALA A 39 89.02 19.62 42.86
N LYS A 40 88.06 19.71 43.79
CA LYS A 40 88.32 20.07 45.19
C LYS A 40 89.04 18.96 45.96
N HIS A 41 88.65 17.70 45.74
CA HIS A 41 89.28 16.55 46.41
C HIS A 41 90.75 16.38 46.03
N ALA A 42 91.09 16.50 44.74
CA ALA A 42 92.46 16.35 44.25
C ALA A 42 93.44 17.38 44.87
N GLY A 43 92.96 18.58 45.21
CA GLY A 43 93.78 19.64 45.81
C GLY A 43 94.26 19.33 47.24
N VAL A 44 93.43 18.73 48.08
CA VAL A 44 93.75 18.40 49.48
C VAL A 44 94.74 17.23 49.57
N GLU A 45 94.53 16.22 48.72
CA GLU A 45 95.37 15.02 48.67
C GLU A 45 96.81 15.34 48.23
N THR A 46 96.96 16.28 47.30
CA THR A 46 98.27 16.74 46.82
C THR A 46 99.08 17.42 47.94
N ILE A 47 98.45 18.32 48.71
CA ILE A 47 99.11 19.03 49.83
C ILE A 47 99.52 18.05 50.92
N SER A 48 98.62 17.13 51.29
CA SER A 48 98.86 16.14 52.34
C SER A 48 100.05 15.25 52.03
N SER A 49 100.14 14.71 50.80
CA SER A 49 101.24 13.84 50.40
C SER A 49 102.59 14.57 50.32
N TYR A 50 102.59 15.86 49.96
CA TYR A 50 103.79 16.66 49.86
C TYR A 50 104.32 17.09 51.25
N GLY A 51 103.42 17.49 52.16
CA GLY A 51 103.78 17.87 53.53
C GLY A 51 104.39 16.72 54.34
N ILE A 52 103.84 15.50 54.23
CA ILE A 52 104.42 14.30 54.88
C ILE A 52 105.87 14.05 54.42
N ARG A 53 106.16 14.18 53.12
CA ARG A 53 107.52 14.00 52.59
C ARG A 53 108.51 15.03 53.14
N LEU A 54 108.07 16.27 53.33
CA LEU A 54 108.88 17.32 53.95
C LEU A 54 109.16 17.01 55.42
N ALA A 55 108.13 16.67 56.19
CA ALA A 55 108.25 16.33 57.61
C ALA A 55 109.18 15.12 57.85
N GLU A 56 109.06 14.07 57.05
CA GLU A 56 109.96 12.90 57.10
C GLU A 56 111.41 13.26 56.78
N SER A 57 111.63 14.09 55.75
CA SER A 57 112.97 14.53 55.36
C SER A 57 113.66 15.30 56.49
N TYR A 58 112.96 16.22 57.15
CA TYR A 58 113.52 17.01 58.24
C TYR A 58 113.76 16.20 59.52
N SER A 59 112.82 15.31 59.88
CA SER A 59 112.91 14.50 61.11
C SER A 59 114.20 13.68 61.21
N LYS A 60 114.78 13.25 60.07
CA LYS A 60 116.03 12.48 60.01
C LYS A 60 117.29 13.29 60.36
N GLY A 61 117.24 14.62 60.26
CA GLY A 61 118.35 15.51 60.56
C GLY A 61 118.41 16.01 62.01
N LEU A 62 117.42 15.67 62.83
CA LEU A 62 117.35 16.10 64.24
C LEU A 62 118.40 15.39 65.11
N ASP A 63 119.03 16.11 66.02
CA ASP A 63 119.95 15.57 67.03
C ASP A 63 119.16 14.87 68.15
N ILE A 64 118.81 13.61 67.88
CA ILE A 64 117.92 12.78 68.70
C ILE A 64 118.36 12.65 70.17
N PRO A 65 119.63 12.35 70.51
CA PRO A 65 120.05 12.22 71.90
C PRO A 65 119.85 13.51 72.72
N LYS A 66 120.13 14.67 72.12
CA LYS A 66 119.91 15.96 72.78
C LYS A 66 118.42 16.23 72.97
N LEU A 67 117.61 15.95 71.96
CA LEU A 67 116.17 16.12 72.04
C LEU A 67 115.57 15.21 73.13
N GLU A 68 115.99 13.95 73.22
CA GLU A 68 115.53 13.02 74.26
C GLU A 68 115.91 13.48 75.68
N GLN A 69 117.08 14.10 75.86
CA GLN A 69 117.47 14.70 77.14
C GLN A 69 116.58 15.90 77.50
N PHE A 70 116.29 16.79 76.54
CA PHE A 70 115.39 17.92 76.74
C PHE A 70 113.97 17.48 77.13
N LEU A 71 113.47 16.41 76.50
CA LEU A 71 112.11 15.92 76.76
C LEU A 71 111.93 15.32 78.16
N LYS A 72 113.01 15.00 78.89
CA LYS A 72 112.94 14.50 80.28
C LYS A 72 112.71 15.62 81.30
N ASP A 73 113.29 16.80 81.10
CA ASP A 73 113.08 18.00 81.93
C ASP A 73 112.98 19.25 81.03
N PRO A 74 111.82 19.45 80.37
CA PRO A 74 111.68 20.49 79.35
C PRO A 74 111.65 21.88 80.00
N LYS A 75 112.76 22.61 79.83
CA LYS A 75 112.96 23.99 80.29
C LYS A 75 113.65 24.79 79.21
N GLU A 76 113.42 26.10 79.20
CA GLU A 76 114.09 27.02 78.30
C GLU A 76 115.60 27.08 78.61
N ASN A 77 116.37 26.25 77.90
CA ASN A 77 117.81 26.21 77.93
C ASN A 77 118.38 26.53 76.53
N ASP A 78 119.70 26.55 76.38
CA ASP A 78 120.33 26.89 75.09
C ASP A 78 119.93 25.92 73.96
N LEU A 79 119.65 24.65 74.30
CA LEU A 79 119.18 23.66 73.34
C LEU A 79 117.78 23.99 72.82
N TYR A 80 116.85 24.36 73.71
CA TYR A 80 115.50 24.80 73.33
C TYR A 80 115.54 25.93 72.31
N TRP A 81 116.31 26.99 72.61
CA TRP A 81 116.39 28.17 71.74
C TRP A 81 117.10 27.88 70.40
N ASN A 82 118.13 27.03 70.41
CA ASN A 82 118.80 26.63 69.17
C ASN A 82 117.90 25.76 68.29
N THR A 83 117.21 24.77 68.85
CA THR A 83 116.26 23.93 68.11
C THR A 83 115.08 24.75 67.58
N ARG A 84 114.56 25.69 68.38
CA ARG A 84 113.51 26.64 67.95
C ARG A 84 113.94 27.46 66.73
N GLN A 85 115.16 28.00 66.73
CA GLN A 85 115.69 28.74 65.58
C GLN A 85 115.87 27.85 64.33
N GLN A 86 116.27 26.59 64.51
CA GLN A 86 116.38 25.62 63.41
C GLN A 86 115.01 25.29 62.79
N LEU A 87 113.97 25.14 63.62
CA LEU A 87 112.61 24.91 63.15
C LEU A 87 112.05 26.13 62.39
N ASP A 88 112.34 27.35 62.86
CA ASP A 88 111.92 28.58 62.17
C ASP A 88 112.58 28.76 60.80
N THR A 89 113.88 28.46 60.73
CA THR A 89 114.62 28.48 59.45
C THR A 89 114.02 27.47 58.46
N TYR A 90 113.63 26.29 58.92
CA TYR A 90 113.02 25.28 58.06
C TYR A 90 111.61 25.67 57.63
N ARG A 91 110.78 26.15 58.56
CA ARG A 91 109.43 26.67 58.33
C ARG A 91 109.41 27.71 57.22
N THR A 92 110.32 28.68 57.27
CA THR A 92 110.44 29.74 56.26
C THR A 92 110.93 29.23 54.90
N GLN A 93 111.84 28.26 54.86
CA GLN A 93 112.34 27.67 53.61
C GLN A 93 111.26 26.89 52.84
N ILE A 94 110.40 26.14 53.55
CA ILE A 94 109.36 25.32 52.92
C ILE A 94 108.05 26.08 52.70
N GLY A 95 107.97 27.33 53.18
CA GLY A 95 106.76 28.15 53.13
C GLY A 95 105.62 27.60 54.02
N ALA A 96 105.97 26.93 55.12
CA ALA A 96 104.98 26.46 56.09
C ALA A 96 104.53 27.59 57.03
N LEU A 97 103.29 27.51 57.51
CA LEU A 97 102.76 28.41 58.53
C LEU A 97 103.46 28.17 59.87
N TYR A 98 103.51 26.90 60.29
CA TYR A 98 104.08 26.46 61.56
C TYR A 98 104.89 25.18 61.35
N VAL A 99 106.01 25.08 62.06
CA VAL A 99 106.76 23.83 62.22
C VAL A 99 107.06 23.70 63.70
N TYR A 100 106.74 22.56 64.30
CA TYR A 100 106.82 22.38 65.76
C TYR A 100 107.09 20.92 66.13
N LEU A 101 107.70 20.73 67.29
CA LEU A 101 107.94 19.44 67.92
C LEU A 101 106.95 19.25 69.06
N VAL A 102 106.31 18.09 69.08
CA VAL A 102 105.27 17.70 70.02
C VAL A 102 105.74 16.47 70.78
N ARG A 103 105.51 16.43 72.10
CA ARG A 103 105.60 15.21 72.89
C ARG A 103 104.20 14.73 73.20
N ILE A 104 103.96 13.44 73.04
CA ILE A 104 102.72 12.82 73.46
C ILE A 104 102.93 12.33 74.90
N ASP A 105 102.12 12.81 75.84
CA ASP A 105 102.22 12.43 77.24
C ASP A 105 101.58 11.04 77.52
N GLU A 106 101.66 10.56 78.77
CA GLU A 106 101.08 9.27 79.16
C GLU A 106 99.53 9.22 79.03
N LYS A 107 98.87 10.38 78.97
CA LYS A 107 97.42 10.52 78.74
C LYS A 107 97.09 10.63 77.24
N GLN A 108 98.07 10.41 76.36
CA GLN A 108 97.97 10.58 74.92
C GLN A 108 97.62 12.01 74.48
N GLN A 109 97.88 13.01 75.31
CA GLN A 109 97.73 14.40 74.93
C GLN A 109 98.97 14.86 74.16
N PRO A 110 98.79 15.42 72.95
CA PRO A 110 99.87 15.98 72.17
C PRO A 110 100.17 17.39 72.71
N LEU A 111 101.38 17.56 73.22
CA LEU A 111 101.85 18.79 73.85
C LEU A 111 103.00 19.37 73.02
N ILE A 112 102.89 20.62 72.55
CA ILE A 112 103.96 21.33 71.86
C ILE A 112 105.10 21.54 72.84
N MET A 113 106.26 21.02 72.48
CA MET A 113 107.48 21.15 73.25
C MET A 113 108.32 22.31 72.75
N ILE A 114 108.53 22.40 71.43
CA ILE A 114 109.32 23.45 70.79
C ILE A 114 108.60 23.85 69.52
N ASP A 115 108.15 25.09 69.41
CA ASP A 115 107.67 25.62 68.14
C ASP A 115 108.79 26.37 67.41
N GLY A 116 108.68 26.47 66.09
CA GLY A 116 109.61 27.17 65.21
C GLY A 116 109.18 28.60 64.89
N GLN A 117 108.60 29.34 65.83
CA GLN A 117 108.37 30.78 65.68
C GLN A 117 109.48 31.60 66.34
N PRO A 118 109.76 32.83 65.84
CA PRO A 118 110.68 33.77 66.47
C PRO A 118 110.30 34.07 67.93
N LYS A 119 111.29 34.45 68.74
CA LYS A 119 111.14 34.65 70.20
C LYS A 119 110.04 35.65 70.59
N ASP A 120 109.77 36.65 69.74
CA ASP A 120 108.79 37.72 70.00
C ASP A 120 107.50 37.55 69.18
N SER A 121 107.23 36.36 68.63
CA SER A 121 106.03 36.12 67.82
C SER A 121 104.77 36.01 68.69
N ASP A 122 103.70 36.73 68.32
CA ASP A 122 102.37 36.59 68.94
C ASP A 122 101.77 35.18 68.78
N SER A 123 102.35 34.37 67.88
CA SER A 123 101.96 32.98 67.63
C SER A 123 102.94 31.96 68.21
N ALA A 124 103.87 32.39 69.05
CA ALA A 124 104.75 31.50 69.80
C ALA A 124 103.95 30.64 70.80
N SER A 125 104.23 29.35 70.83
CA SER A 125 103.63 28.40 71.76
C SER A 125 104.52 28.20 72.99
N PRO A 126 103.99 28.32 74.22
CA PRO A 126 104.75 27.93 75.39
C PRO A 126 104.97 26.42 75.44
N ILE A 127 105.99 25.99 76.18
CA ILE A 127 106.24 24.56 76.44
C ILE A 127 105.01 23.95 77.13
N ASN A 128 104.53 22.83 76.60
CA ASN A 128 103.31 22.10 76.99
C ASN A 128 101.97 22.72 76.52
N GLU A 129 101.94 23.55 75.48
CA GLU A 129 100.65 23.91 74.84
C GLU A 129 100.01 22.69 74.17
N VAL A 130 98.71 22.45 74.41
CA VAL A 130 97.98 21.35 73.75
C VAL A 130 97.72 21.70 72.28
N THR A 131 97.94 20.75 71.38
CA THR A 131 97.84 20.94 69.91
C THR A 131 96.57 20.27 69.33
N ASP A 132 96.12 20.73 68.15
CA ASP A 132 94.93 20.22 67.44
C ASP A 132 95.12 18.85 66.76
N ILE A 133 96.16 18.10 67.10
CA ILE A 133 96.34 16.74 66.56
C ILE A 133 95.16 15.89 67.04
N SER A 134 94.36 15.38 66.08
CA SER A 134 93.19 14.55 66.38
C SER A 134 93.59 13.24 67.07
N ALA A 135 92.68 12.66 67.86
CA ALA A 135 92.95 11.38 68.54
C ALA A 135 93.30 10.24 67.56
N ASP A 136 92.72 10.24 66.35
CA ASP A 136 93.05 9.28 65.29
C ASP A 136 94.49 9.49 64.78
N ALA A 137 94.89 10.75 64.59
CA ALA A 137 96.26 11.08 64.21
C ALA A 137 97.27 10.70 65.31
N VAL A 138 96.95 10.95 66.59
CA VAL A 138 97.80 10.53 67.73
C VAL A 138 98.02 9.01 67.72
N GLN A 139 96.98 8.21 67.46
CA GLN A 139 97.12 6.74 67.39
C GLN A 139 98.02 6.28 66.25
N LYS A 140 97.90 6.89 65.06
CA LYS A 140 98.77 6.60 63.91
C LYS A 140 100.23 6.98 64.20
N LEU A 141 100.44 8.14 64.83
CA LEU A 141 101.76 8.63 65.19
C LEU A 141 102.46 7.75 66.24
N LEU A 142 101.74 7.25 67.26
CA LEU A 142 102.28 6.32 68.26
C LEU A 142 102.65 4.95 67.66
N LYS A 143 101.95 4.50 66.59
CA LYS A 143 102.34 3.33 65.78
C LYS A 143 103.52 3.61 64.85
N GLY A 144 103.94 4.88 64.76
CA GLY A 144 105.08 5.31 63.98
C GLY A 144 104.73 5.67 62.52
N GLU A 145 103.45 5.87 62.19
CA GLU A 145 102.99 6.26 60.86
C GLU A 145 102.88 7.79 60.75
N SER A 146 103.40 8.37 59.67
CA SER A 146 103.15 9.77 59.32
C SER A 146 101.69 9.93 58.85
N THR A 147 101.04 11.03 59.19
CA THR A 147 99.64 11.30 58.81
C THR A 147 99.43 12.77 58.52
N SER A 148 98.35 13.10 57.82
CA SER A 148 97.89 14.47 57.60
C SER A 148 96.53 14.67 58.24
N SER A 149 96.19 15.90 58.59
CA SER A 149 94.84 16.30 58.94
C SER A 149 94.02 16.61 57.67
N ASP A 150 92.71 16.63 57.82
CA ASP A 150 91.85 17.43 56.93
C ASP A 150 92.10 18.93 57.15
N LEU A 151 91.37 19.80 56.45
CA LEU A 151 91.43 21.24 56.69
C LEU A 151 91.04 21.56 58.15
N ILE A 152 92.00 22.05 58.93
CA ILE A 152 91.80 22.54 60.30
C ILE A 152 91.51 24.04 60.23
N GLU A 153 90.47 24.49 60.94
CA GLU A 153 90.19 25.90 61.14
C GLU A 153 90.39 26.23 62.62
N ASN A 154 91.58 26.74 62.96
CA ASN A 154 91.89 27.16 64.32
C ASN A 154 91.65 28.68 64.47
N PRO A 155 90.88 29.15 65.47
CA PRO A 155 90.61 30.57 65.68
C PRO A 155 91.86 31.45 65.92
N LYS A 156 92.94 30.86 66.46
CA LYS A 156 94.22 31.53 66.77
C LYS A 156 95.24 31.35 65.66
N TYR A 157 95.33 30.15 65.07
CA TYR A 157 96.39 29.77 64.12
C TYR A 157 95.95 29.76 62.63
N GLY A 158 94.68 30.06 62.34
CA GLY A 158 94.16 30.19 60.97
C GLY A 158 93.74 28.86 60.34
N LYS A 159 93.58 28.86 59.00
CA LYS A 159 93.16 27.69 58.23
C LYS A 159 94.36 26.98 57.61
N TYR A 160 94.60 25.74 58.01
CA TYR A 160 95.74 24.98 57.53
C TYR A 160 95.46 23.49 57.43
N ILE A 161 96.31 22.81 56.68
CA ILE A 161 96.41 21.36 56.67
C ILE A 161 97.72 21.01 57.38
N SER A 162 97.61 20.25 58.45
CA SER A 162 98.75 19.80 59.24
C SER A 162 99.23 18.44 58.77
N THR A 163 100.55 18.29 58.68
CA THR A 163 101.20 17.01 58.44
C THR A 163 102.08 16.67 59.63
N TYR A 164 102.02 15.43 60.07
CA TYR A 164 102.64 14.96 61.30
C TYR A 164 103.52 13.76 61.01
N THR A 165 104.75 13.78 61.52
CA THR A 165 105.71 12.69 61.39
C THR A 165 106.34 12.34 62.74
N PRO A 166 106.38 11.06 63.14
CA PRO A 166 106.98 10.65 64.39
C PRO A 166 108.51 10.67 64.34
N VAL A 167 109.12 11.23 65.37
CA VAL A 167 110.57 11.28 65.63
C VAL A 167 110.93 10.14 66.57
N ARG A 168 111.86 9.27 66.17
CA ARG A 168 112.20 8.03 66.88
C ARG A 168 113.59 8.08 67.49
N ASN A 169 113.79 7.43 68.63
CA ASN A 169 115.11 7.19 69.21
C ASN A 169 115.82 5.98 68.54
N ALA A 170 117.07 5.72 68.92
CA ALA A 170 117.87 4.63 68.35
C ALA A 170 117.28 3.22 68.60
N GLU A 171 116.39 3.10 69.59
CA GLU A 171 115.66 1.87 69.95
C GLU A 171 114.32 1.75 69.19
N GLY A 172 114.01 2.72 68.31
CA GLY A 172 112.80 2.74 67.48
C GLY A 172 111.55 3.28 68.19
N LYS A 173 111.65 3.74 69.43
CA LYS A 173 110.56 4.33 70.21
C LYS A 173 110.29 5.77 69.76
N VAL A 174 109.03 6.13 69.55
CA VAL A 174 108.62 7.50 69.23
C VAL A 174 108.81 8.37 70.48
N ILE A 175 109.65 9.39 70.37
CA ILE A 175 109.97 10.33 71.46
C ILE A 175 109.35 11.70 71.25
N ALA A 176 109.13 12.11 70.00
CA ALA A 176 108.46 13.34 69.64
C ALA A 176 107.73 13.18 68.30
N VAL A 177 106.96 14.18 67.91
CA VAL A 177 106.30 14.29 66.61
C VAL A 177 106.66 15.65 66.03
N LEU A 178 107.10 15.68 64.78
CA LEU A 178 107.26 16.91 64.02
C LEU A 178 105.92 17.21 63.32
N GLY A 179 105.33 18.36 63.63
CA GLY A 179 104.19 18.93 62.92
C GLY A 179 104.65 19.99 61.92
N ILE A 180 104.07 19.97 60.73
CA ILE A 180 104.20 21.01 59.70
C ILE A 180 102.80 21.41 59.25
N ASP A 181 102.46 22.68 59.43
CA ASP A 181 101.18 23.24 59.02
C ASP A 181 101.34 24.03 57.72
N THR A 182 100.53 23.70 56.71
CA THR A 182 100.51 24.36 55.39
C THR A 182 99.23 25.18 55.21
N GLU A 183 99.35 26.41 54.72
CA GLU A 183 98.20 27.31 54.53
C GLU A 183 97.16 26.76 53.55
N ALA A 184 95.89 26.79 53.96
CA ALA A 184 94.76 26.30 53.17
C ALA A 184 94.52 27.04 51.85
N GLY A 185 94.98 28.30 51.73
CA GLY A 185 94.83 29.13 50.51
C GLY A 185 95.48 28.53 49.25
N VAL A 186 96.34 27.53 49.40
CA VAL A 186 96.88 26.75 48.26
C VAL A 186 95.79 25.92 47.58
N THR A 187 94.81 25.38 48.32
CA THR A 187 93.69 24.58 47.74
C THR A 187 92.74 25.41 46.87
N GLU A 188 92.44 26.65 47.30
CA GLU A 188 91.55 27.54 46.54
C GLU A 188 92.18 28.00 45.21
N ARG A 189 93.51 28.19 45.17
CA ARG A 189 94.22 28.53 43.93
C ARG A 189 94.19 27.38 42.92
N ILE A 190 94.33 26.13 43.39
CA ILE A 190 94.27 24.94 42.53
C ILE A 190 92.86 24.78 41.93
N SER A 191 91.81 24.90 42.75
CA SER A 191 90.42 24.80 42.27
C SER A 191 90.05 25.91 41.27
N LYS A 192 90.46 27.17 41.53
CA LYS A 192 90.21 28.28 40.60
C LYS A 192 90.98 28.15 39.28
N SER A 193 92.20 27.58 39.29
CA SER A 193 92.99 27.36 38.08
C SER A 193 92.36 26.32 37.15
N LEU A 194 91.79 25.25 37.69
CA LEU A 194 91.15 24.18 36.91
C LEU A 194 89.87 24.67 36.21
N ILE A 195 89.03 25.43 36.90
CA ILE A 195 87.79 26.00 36.32
C ILE A 195 88.11 26.96 35.17
N LYS A 196 89.14 27.79 35.32
CA LYS A 196 89.54 28.74 34.27
C LYS A 196 90.13 28.04 33.05
N SER A 197 90.85 26.92 33.24
CA SER A 197 91.42 26.12 32.15
C SER A 197 90.35 25.38 31.33
N ASN A 198 89.24 24.93 31.96
CA ASN A 198 88.17 24.18 31.28
C ASN A 198 87.00 25.06 30.78
N MET A 199 87.06 26.39 30.96
CA MET A 199 85.99 27.32 30.59
C MET A 199 85.64 27.29 29.09
N LEU A 200 86.63 27.06 28.22
CA LEU A 200 86.43 26.98 26.77
C LEU A 200 85.65 25.71 26.36
N LEU A 201 85.83 24.61 27.10
CA LEU A 201 85.10 23.36 26.89
C LEU A 201 83.61 23.51 27.26
N TYR A 202 83.30 24.19 28.36
CA TYR A 202 81.91 24.45 28.77
C TYR A 202 81.16 25.35 27.78
N ALA A 203 81.83 26.37 27.22
CA ALA A 203 81.24 27.22 26.19
C ALA A 203 80.92 26.43 24.91
N LEU A 204 81.80 25.51 24.50
CA LEU A 204 81.57 24.62 23.35
C LEU A 204 80.37 23.68 23.56
N MET A 205 80.25 23.07 24.74
CA MET A 205 79.10 22.22 25.10
C MET A 205 77.77 22.96 25.02
N PHE A 206 77.75 24.22 25.47
CA PHE A 206 76.53 25.04 25.43
C PHE A 206 76.07 25.31 23.98
N VAL A 207 77.01 25.63 23.08
CA VAL A 207 76.70 25.86 21.65
C VAL A 207 76.18 24.60 20.96
N LEU A 208 76.81 23.45 21.20
CA LEU A 208 76.36 22.17 20.64
C LEU A 208 74.95 21.78 21.12
N THR A 209 74.63 22.09 22.37
CA THR A 209 73.30 21.85 22.96
C THR A 209 72.23 22.70 22.26
N LEU A 210 72.51 23.99 22.02
CA LEU A 210 71.60 24.87 21.28
C LEU A 210 71.39 24.40 19.83
N LEU A 211 72.45 23.94 19.17
CA LEU A 211 72.39 23.43 17.81
C LEU A 211 71.53 22.16 17.71
N GLY A 212 71.67 21.24 18.67
CA GLY A 212 70.85 20.03 18.77
C GLY A 212 69.37 20.34 18.95
N LEU A 213 69.03 21.31 19.80
CA LEU A 213 67.65 21.76 20.00
C LEU A 213 67.01 22.36 18.74
N ALA A 214 67.78 23.14 17.97
CA ALA A 214 67.31 23.72 16.71
C ALA A 214 67.00 22.63 15.65
N LEU A 215 67.86 21.61 15.55
CA LEU A 215 67.66 20.49 14.62
C LEU A 215 66.40 19.67 14.98
N VAL A 216 66.17 19.40 16.27
CA VAL A 216 64.96 18.69 16.73
C VAL A 216 63.70 19.49 16.40
N MET A 217 63.71 20.82 16.62
CA MET A 217 62.57 21.68 16.30
C MET A 217 62.26 21.68 14.79
N LEU A 218 63.28 21.75 13.93
CA LEU A 218 63.09 21.68 12.47
C LEU A 218 62.54 20.33 12.02
N PHE A 219 63.03 19.23 12.58
CA PHE A 219 62.56 17.89 12.23
C PHE A 219 61.09 17.67 12.62
N VAL A 220 60.73 17.98 13.88
CA VAL A 220 59.36 17.78 14.39
C VAL A 220 58.35 18.69 13.69
N SER A 221 58.72 19.94 13.41
CA SER A 221 57.83 20.87 12.67
C SER A 221 57.61 20.42 11.23
N ARG A 222 58.60 19.84 10.56
CA ARG A 222 58.46 19.29 9.21
C ARG A 222 57.64 17.99 9.19
N ALA A 223 57.84 17.11 10.17
CA ALA A 223 57.14 15.83 10.26
C ALA A 223 55.63 15.98 10.57
N LEU A 224 55.24 16.94 11.39
CA LEU A 224 53.85 17.12 11.82
C LEU A 224 53.02 18.10 10.96
N ARG A 225 53.65 18.83 10.04
CA ARG A 225 52.96 19.78 9.14
C ARG A 225 51.80 19.15 8.35
N PRO A 226 51.90 17.92 7.82
CA PRO A 226 50.81 17.31 7.06
C PRO A 226 49.50 17.09 7.84
N LEU A 227 49.54 17.00 9.17
CA LEU A 227 48.34 16.85 10.00
C LEU A 227 47.40 18.07 9.89
N GLN A 228 47.92 19.26 9.58
CA GLN A 228 47.09 20.45 9.41
C GLN A 228 46.17 20.30 8.18
N TRP A 229 46.70 19.89 7.04
CA TRP A 229 45.92 19.71 5.81
C TRP A 229 44.96 18.52 5.88
N ILE A 230 45.36 17.45 6.59
CA ILE A 230 44.45 16.33 6.89
C ILE A 230 43.28 16.81 7.77
N GLY A 231 43.55 17.66 8.76
CA GLY A 231 42.53 18.26 9.62
C GLY A 231 41.60 19.22 8.88
N GLU A 232 42.15 20.07 7.99
CA GLU A 232 41.37 20.96 7.12
C GLU A 232 40.46 20.18 6.16
N SER A 233 40.97 19.09 5.58
CA SER A 233 40.16 18.19 4.75
C SER A 233 39.05 17.50 5.56
N ALA A 234 39.32 17.09 6.81
CA ALA A 234 38.30 16.54 7.69
C ALA A 234 37.19 17.55 8.01
N ASP A 235 37.55 18.81 8.22
CA ASP A 235 36.60 19.91 8.44
C ASP A 235 35.77 20.18 7.17
N SER A 236 36.36 20.11 5.99
CA SER A 236 35.66 20.19 4.71
C SER A 236 34.66 19.04 4.52
N ILE A 237 35.04 17.80 4.86
CA ILE A 237 34.12 16.64 4.85
C ILE A 237 32.96 16.86 5.84
N ALA A 238 33.25 17.32 7.05
CA ALA A 238 32.23 17.58 8.07
C ALA A 238 31.23 18.67 7.66
N LYS A 239 31.67 19.63 6.83
CA LYS A 239 30.81 20.67 6.24
C LYS A 239 30.06 20.21 4.99
N GLY A 240 30.28 18.98 4.54
CA GLY A 240 29.64 18.40 3.36
C GLY A 240 30.30 18.76 2.03
N ASP A 241 31.46 19.43 2.04
CA ASP A 241 32.22 19.77 0.82
C ASP A 241 33.31 18.71 0.56
N ILE A 242 32.88 17.58 0.01
CA ILE A 242 33.74 16.41 -0.22
C ILE A 242 34.72 16.67 -1.39
N VAL A 243 34.31 17.49 -2.35
CA VAL A 243 35.15 17.89 -3.49
C VAL A 243 36.31 18.76 -3.01
N LEU A 244 36.04 19.76 -2.17
CA LEU A 244 37.07 20.60 -1.57
C LEU A 244 38.00 19.79 -0.67
N ALA A 245 37.46 18.88 0.14
CA ALA A 245 38.24 18.00 0.99
C ALA A 245 39.25 17.16 0.20
N ARG A 246 38.81 16.61 -0.94
CA ARG A 246 39.66 15.83 -1.85
C ARG A 246 40.72 16.70 -2.51
N GLN A 247 40.35 17.88 -3.04
CA GLN A 247 41.29 18.82 -3.64
C GLN A 247 42.39 19.23 -2.66
N GLN A 248 42.05 19.49 -1.39
CA GLN A 248 43.01 19.84 -0.34
C GLN A 248 44.03 18.72 -0.06
N LEU A 249 43.59 17.45 -0.07
CA LEU A 249 44.46 16.29 0.11
C LEU A 249 45.33 15.99 -1.12
N GLU A 250 44.79 16.13 -2.34
CA GLU A 250 45.53 15.90 -3.58
C GLU A 250 46.56 17.01 -3.85
N ALA A 251 46.26 18.27 -3.48
CA ALA A 251 47.17 19.39 -3.62
C ALA A 251 48.42 19.28 -2.72
N ASN A 252 48.34 18.49 -1.63
CA ASN A 252 49.42 18.33 -0.66
C ASN A 252 49.75 16.84 -0.40
N PRO A 253 50.37 16.14 -1.36
CA PRO A 253 50.58 14.70 -1.28
C PRO A 253 51.62 14.32 -0.21
N VAL A 254 51.21 13.49 0.73
CA VAL A 254 52.05 13.01 1.83
C VAL A 254 52.69 11.67 1.46
N HIS A 255 54.00 11.68 1.27
CA HIS A 255 54.79 10.49 0.88
C HIS A 255 55.41 9.76 2.07
N SER A 256 55.12 10.20 3.30
CA SER A 256 55.66 9.55 4.50
C SER A 256 55.12 8.11 4.61
N ILE A 257 55.93 7.22 5.16
CA ILE A 257 55.58 5.82 5.42
C ILE A 257 55.24 5.57 6.91
N ASP A 258 55.24 6.63 7.70
CA ASP A 258 54.93 6.61 9.13
C ASP A 258 53.41 6.67 9.40
N GLU A 259 53.04 6.88 10.67
CA GLU A 259 51.67 7.02 11.11
C GLU A 259 50.95 8.19 10.42
N VAL A 260 51.65 9.30 10.12
CA VAL A 260 51.07 10.46 9.42
C VAL A 260 50.72 10.10 7.98
N GLY A 261 51.61 9.39 7.28
CA GLY A 261 51.34 8.87 5.95
C GLY A 261 50.17 7.86 5.91
N THR A 262 50.04 7.03 6.95
CA THR A 262 48.93 6.08 7.09
C THR A 262 47.59 6.80 7.27
N VAL A 263 47.54 7.82 8.14
CA VAL A 263 46.34 8.64 8.34
C VAL A 263 45.97 9.40 7.05
N TYR A 264 46.94 9.96 6.33
CA TYR A 264 46.69 10.60 5.03
C TYR A 264 46.02 9.65 4.04
N LYS A 265 46.58 8.44 3.86
CA LYS A 265 46.03 7.43 2.94
C LYS A 265 44.62 7.00 3.34
N ALA A 266 44.37 6.80 4.63
CA ALA A 266 43.04 6.48 5.14
C ALA A 266 42.04 7.62 4.89
N MET A 267 42.46 8.86 5.10
CA MET A 267 41.64 10.05 4.85
C MET A 267 41.30 10.23 3.38
N LEU A 268 42.29 10.06 2.49
CA LEU A 268 42.10 10.12 1.04
C LEU A 268 41.15 9.02 0.55
N LYS A 269 41.33 7.79 1.05
CA LYS A 269 40.44 6.67 0.74
C LYS A 269 39.00 6.97 1.19
N MET A 270 38.83 7.46 2.42
CA MET A 270 37.52 7.84 2.95
C MET A 270 36.87 8.95 2.12
N SER A 271 37.61 10.00 1.77
CA SER A 271 37.13 11.08 0.91
C SER A 271 36.64 10.57 -0.44
N ASN A 272 37.37 9.64 -1.07
CA ASN A 272 36.97 9.04 -2.35
C ASN A 272 35.72 8.16 -2.21
N GLU A 273 35.68 7.27 -1.20
CA GLU A 273 34.54 6.37 -0.99
C GLU A 273 33.25 7.14 -0.63
N ILE A 274 33.35 8.22 0.17
CA ILE A 274 32.21 9.09 0.47
C ILE A 274 31.75 9.83 -0.81
N ASN A 275 32.67 10.33 -1.63
CA ASN A 275 32.33 11.00 -2.87
C ASN A 275 31.60 10.07 -3.86
N ASP A 276 32.08 8.83 -4.00
CA ASP A 276 31.46 7.84 -4.88
C ASP A 276 30.09 7.39 -4.35
N MET A 277 29.96 7.21 -3.03
CA MET A 277 28.67 6.91 -2.39
C MET A 277 27.65 8.03 -2.60
N LEU A 278 28.04 9.29 -2.39
CA LEU A 278 27.17 10.43 -2.61
C LEU A 278 26.80 10.59 -4.10
N LYS A 279 27.73 10.34 -5.03
CA LYS A 279 27.41 10.33 -6.48
C LYS A 279 26.36 9.28 -6.81
N ASN A 280 26.50 8.07 -6.26
CA ASN A 280 25.52 7.01 -6.47
C ASN A 280 24.16 7.36 -5.85
N ILE A 281 24.13 7.97 -4.66
CA ILE A 281 22.88 8.44 -4.03
C ILE A 281 22.24 9.52 -4.90
N VAL A 282 22.97 10.57 -5.26
CA VAL A 282 22.48 11.66 -6.12
C VAL A 282 21.93 11.12 -7.44
N SER A 283 22.65 10.19 -8.09
CA SER A 283 22.19 9.55 -9.32
C SER A 283 20.91 8.73 -9.10
N ASN A 284 20.87 7.86 -8.09
CA ASN A 284 19.72 7.00 -7.83
C ASN A 284 18.48 7.81 -7.46
N VAL A 285 18.65 8.84 -6.63
CA VAL A 285 17.54 9.71 -6.23
C VAL A 285 17.07 10.55 -7.42
N SER A 286 17.98 11.05 -8.28
CA SER A 286 17.62 11.75 -9.52
C SER A 286 16.78 10.86 -10.46
N THR A 287 17.25 9.64 -10.74
CA THR A 287 16.51 8.67 -11.57
C THR A 287 15.16 8.29 -10.95
N THR A 288 15.13 8.08 -9.63
CA THR A 288 13.89 7.75 -8.92
C THR A 288 12.90 8.92 -8.96
N SER A 289 13.37 10.16 -8.79
CA SER A 289 12.54 11.36 -8.91
C SER A 289 11.97 11.51 -10.32
N GLU A 290 12.78 11.31 -11.37
CA GLU A 290 12.29 11.35 -12.76
C GLU A 290 11.20 10.29 -13.01
N GLN A 291 11.39 9.09 -12.49
CA GLN A 291 10.40 8.02 -12.58
C GLN A 291 9.13 8.31 -11.77
N PHE A 292 9.24 8.98 -10.62
CA PHE A 292 8.11 9.48 -9.86
C PHE A 292 7.32 10.53 -10.66
N VAL A 293 7.98 11.51 -11.28
CA VAL A 293 7.31 12.51 -12.14
C VAL A 293 6.49 11.81 -13.24
N LEU A 294 7.09 10.86 -13.95
CA LEU A 294 6.41 10.11 -15.02
C LEU A 294 5.21 9.31 -14.49
N THR A 295 5.37 8.63 -13.36
CA THR A 295 4.30 7.83 -12.73
C THR A 295 3.15 8.74 -12.25
N THR A 296 3.49 9.90 -11.71
CA THR A 296 2.53 10.87 -11.19
C THR A 296 1.71 11.49 -12.33
N GLN A 297 2.35 11.86 -13.44
CA GLN A 297 1.68 12.29 -14.66
C GLN A 297 0.76 11.20 -15.23
N HIS A 298 1.19 9.94 -15.15
CA HIS A 298 0.38 8.81 -15.58
C HIS A 298 -0.87 8.64 -14.69
N PHE A 299 -0.73 8.72 -13.36
CA PHE A 299 -1.89 8.68 -12.46
C PHE A 299 -2.86 9.84 -12.69
N ASN A 300 -2.36 11.05 -12.91
CA ASN A 300 -3.22 12.21 -13.16
C ASN A 300 -4.00 12.03 -14.49
N LYS A 301 -3.35 11.53 -15.55
CA LYS A 301 -4.03 11.14 -16.80
C LYS A 301 -5.07 10.05 -16.58
N GLN A 302 -4.77 9.02 -15.80
CA GLN A 302 -5.71 7.94 -15.50
C GLN A 302 -6.91 8.42 -14.68
N ALA A 303 -6.70 9.31 -13.71
CA ALA A 303 -7.76 9.94 -12.95
C ALA A 303 -8.70 10.75 -13.86
N HIS A 304 -8.16 11.59 -14.74
CA HIS A 304 -8.97 12.30 -15.74
C HIS A 304 -9.72 11.37 -16.69
N HIS A 305 -9.09 10.29 -17.12
CA HIS A 305 -9.76 9.29 -17.96
C HIS A 305 -10.91 8.58 -17.20
N LEU A 306 -10.71 8.28 -15.91
CA LEU A 306 -11.78 7.74 -15.07
C LEU A 306 -12.94 8.73 -14.93
N LEU A 307 -12.67 10.03 -14.74
CA LEU A 307 -13.69 11.06 -14.69
C LEU A 307 -14.51 11.13 -15.99
N ASP A 308 -13.86 11.10 -17.16
CA ASP A 308 -14.54 11.08 -18.47
C ASP A 308 -15.32 9.77 -18.71
N MET A 309 -14.81 8.62 -18.27
CA MET A 309 -15.59 7.38 -18.32
C MET A 309 -16.82 7.47 -17.43
N ASN A 310 -16.71 8.09 -16.26
CA ASN A 310 -17.80 8.23 -15.31
C ASN A 310 -18.94 9.11 -15.86
N THR A 311 -18.62 10.20 -16.58
CA THR A 311 -19.65 11.01 -17.26
C THR A 311 -20.38 10.22 -18.34
N LYS A 312 -19.67 9.41 -19.13
CA LYS A 312 -20.27 8.52 -20.15
C LYS A 312 -21.15 7.43 -19.53
N VAL A 313 -20.72 6.85 -18.41
CA VAL A 313 -21.50 5.88 -17.65
C VAL A 313 -22.77 6.53 -17.12
N ASN A 314 -22.70 7.72 -16.54
CA ASN A 314 -23.90 8.46 -16.08
C ASN A 314 -24.89 8.76 -17.21
N ALA A 315 -24.41 9.22 -18.37
CA ALA A 315 -25.27 9.42 -19.53
C ALA A 315 -25.94 8.11 -19.99
N SER A 316 -25.23 6.99 -19.93
CA SER A 316 -25.79 5.67 -20.26
C SER A 316 -26.82 5.21 -19.22
N ILE A 317 -26.60 5.47 -17.93
CA ILE A 317 -27.56 5.19 -16.86
C ILE A 317 -28.86 5.95 -17.07
N GLU A 318 -28.79 7.22 -17.46
CA GLU A 318 -29.96 8.06 -17.72
C GLU A 318 -30.82 7.50 -18.86
N VAL A 319 -30.18 7.09 -19.97
CA VAL A 319 -30.85 6.44 -21.10
C VAL A 319 -31.52 5.13 -20.69
N VAL A 320 -30.83 4.29 -19.88
CA VAL A 320 -31.41 3.03 -19.40
C VAL A 320 -32.57 3.28 -18.43
N ALA A 321 -32.48 4.28 -17.57
CA ALA A 321 -33.54 4.64 -16.63
C ALA A 321 -34.79 5.17 -17.36
N GLU A 322 -34.60 6.03 -18.37
CA GLU A 322 -35.69 6.52 -19.23
C GLU A 322 -36.32 5.38 -20.04
N GLY A 323 -35.49 4.47 -20.58
CA GLY A 323 -35.94 3.27 -21.27
C GLY A 323 -36.77 2.35 -20.38
N ALA A 324 -36.30 2.08 -19.15
CA ALA A 324 -37.04 1.29 -18.17
C ALA A 324 -38.39 1.93 -17.80
N ASN A 325 -38.44 3.25 -17.62
CA ASN A 325 -39.69 3.98 -17.38
C ASN A 325 -40.65 3.89 -18.57
N THR A 326 -40.14 4.01 -19.79
CA THR A 326 -40.94 3.89 -21.03
C THR A 326 -41.53 2.48 -21.17
N VAL A 327 -40.73 1.45 -20.86
CA VAL A 327 -41.20 0.06 -20.85
C VAL A 327 -42.28 -0.14 -19.78
N GLN A 328 -42.12 0.44 -18.58
CA GLN A 328 -43.12 0.36 -17.51
C GLN A 328 -44.47 0.98 -17.91
N ILE A 329 -44.45 2.13 -18.58
CA ILE A 329 -45.66 2.78 -19.10
C ILE A 329 -46.30 1.89 -20.17
N SER A 330 -45.50 1.42 -21.14
CA SER A 330 -45.96 0.54 -22.23
C SER A 330 -46.56 -0.78 -21.73
N THR A 331 -46.00 -1.36 -20.66
CA THR A 331 -46.55 -2.59 -20.06
C THR A 331 -47.86 -2.32 -19.33
N ASN A 332 -48.01 -1.18 -18.66
CA ASN A 332 -49.28 -0.81 -18.05
C ASN A 332 -50.39 -0.59 -19.09
N ASP A 333 -50.06 0.06 -20.20
CA ASP A 333 -50.99 0.20 -21.33
C ASP A 333 -51.34 -1.16 -21.96
N SER A 334 -50.35 -2.03 -22.13
CA SER A 334 -50.56 -3.39 -22.63
C SER A 334 -51.47 -4.20 -21.70
N ALA A 335 -51.26 -4.12 -20.38
CA ALA A 335 -52.10 -4.80 -19.39
C ALA A 335 -53.57 -4.34 -19.49
N ARG A 336 -53.80 -3.04 -19.61
CA ARG A 336 -55.14 -2.49 -19.83
C ARG A 336 -55.77 -2.99 -21.14
N SER A 337 -55.01 -3.01 -22.24
CA SER A 337 -55.50 -3.58 -23.50
C SER A 337 -55.84 -5.06 -23.39
N MET A 338 -55.11 -5.83 -22.57
CA MET A 338 -55.44 -7.23 -22.31
C MET A 338 -56.71 -7.40 -21.47
N GLU A 339 -56.96 -6.54 -20.48
CA GLU A 339 -58.24 -6.53 -19.74
C GLU A 339 -59.43 -6.21 -20.66
N GLU A 340 -59.27 -5.22 -21.54
CA GLU A 340 -60.28 -4.88 -22.55
C GLU A 340 -60.51 -6.06 -23.52
N MET A 341 -59.45 -6.74 -23.93
CA MET A 341 -59.52 -7.92 -24.79
C MET A 341 -60.25 -9.08 -24.10
N ALA A 342 -59.91 -9.39 -22.84
CA ALA A 342 -60.60 -10.42 -22.06
C ALA A 342 -62.11 -10.12 -21.94
N THR A 343 -62.46 -8.86 -21.70
CA THR A 343 -63.86 -8.41 -21.68
C THR A 343 -64.54 -8.58 -23.05
N ALA A 344 -63.86 -8.26 -24.14
CA ALA A 344 -64.38 -8.45 -25.49
C ALA A 344 -64.59 -9.93 -25.84
N ILE A 345 -63.65 -10.80 -25.48
CA ILE A 345 -63.73 -12.26 -25.66
C ILE A 345 -64.92 -12.82 -24.89
N GLN A 346 -65.11 -12.40 -23.64
CA GLN A 346 -66.26 -12.80 -22.83
C GLN A 346 -67.59 -12.43 -23.50
N ARG A 347 -67.69 -11.21 -24.04
CA ARG A 347 -68.88 -10.75 -24.78
C ARG A 347 -69.13 -11.55 -26.07
N ILE A 348 -68.06 -11.96 -26.77
CA ILE A 348 -68.17 -12.83 -27.95
C ILE A 348 -68.71 -14.21 -27.55
N SER A 349 -68.22 -14.77 -26.44
CA SER A 349 -68.70 -16.05 -25.91
C SER A 349 -70.21 -16.00 -25.59
N GLU A 350 -70.63 -14.98 -24.85
CA GLU A 350 -72.04 -14.77 -24.48
C GLU A 350 -72.96 -14.56 -25.69
N ALA A 351 -72.49 -13.76 -26.67
CA ALA A 351 -73.23 -13.55 -27.92
C ALA A 351 -73.34 -14.85 -28.73
N SER A 352 -72.27 -15.64 -28.80
CA SER A 352 -72.26 -16.93 -29.50
C SER A 352 -73.21 -17.92 -28.87
N PHE A 353 -73.25 -17.99 -27.53
CA PHE A 353 -74.21 -18.82 -26.80
C PHE A 353 -75.67 -18.41 -27.11
N THR A 354 -75.94 -17.10 -27.09
CA THR A 354 -77.27 -16.57 -27.41
C THR A 354 -77.69 -16.91 -28.85
N VAL A 355 -76.78 -16.79 -29.82
CA VAL A 355 -77.05 -17.16 -31.21
C VAL A 355 -77.24 -18.68 -31.37
N SER A 356 -76.50 -19.50 -30.61
CA SER A 356 -76.67 -20.96 -30.59
C SER A 356 -78.08 -21.37 -30.15
N ASP A 357 -78.57 -20.78 -29.05
CA ASP A 357 -79.91 -21.06 -28.51
C ASP A 357 -81.01 -20.60 -29.47
N ALA A 358 -80.87 -19.41 -30.04
CA ALA A 358 -81.79 -18.90 -31.06
C ALA A 358 -81.82 -19.79 -32.32
N SER A 359 -80.66 -20.22 -32.81
CA SER A 359 -80.54 -21.12 -33.96
C SER A 359 -81.16 -22.48 -33.69
N THR A 360 -80.96 -23.04 -32.49
CA THR A 360 -81.56 -24.32 -32.07
C THR A 360 -83.08 -24.23 -32.02
N THR A 361 -83.62 -23.13 -31.46
CA THR A 361 -85.06 -22.88 -31.42
C THR A 361 -85.65 -22.71 -32.81
N ALA A 362 -84.96 -21.99 -33.69
CA ALA A 362 -85.39 -21.78 -35.07
C ALA A 362 -85.32 -23.07 -35.90
N LEU A 363 -84.27 -23.89 -35.73
CA LEU A 363 -84.15 -25.22 -36.34
C LEU A 363 -85.35 -26.09 -35.98
N LYS A 364 -85.68 -26.19 -34.68
CA LYS A 364 -86.85 -26.96 -34.21
C LYS A 364 -88.17 -26.46 -34.82
N SER A 365 -88.31 -25.13 -34.95
CA SER A 365 -89.48 -24.52 -35.57
C SER A 365 -89.57 -24.84 -37.07
N ALA A 366 -88.44 -24.83 -37.77
CA ALA A 366 -88.36 -25.20 -39.19
C ALA A 366 -88.65 -26.69 -39.42
N GLU A 367 -88.09 -27.59 -38.60
CA GLU A 367 -88.40 -29.03 -38.64
C GLU A 367 -89.88 -29.30 -38.38
N SER A 368 -90.49 -28.59 -37.41
CA SER A 368 -91.93 -28.66 -37.17
C SER A 368 -92.73 -28.16 -38.38
N GLY A 369 -92.31 -27.05 -39.01
CA GLY A 369 -92.93 -26.53 -40.22
C GLY A 369 -92.85 -27.51 -41.39
N GLN A 370 -91.69 -28.14 -41.58
CA GLN A 370 -91.47 -29.20 -42.57
C GLN A 370 -92.44 -30.36 -42.37
N ALA A 371 -92.58 -30.85 -41.13
CA ALA A 371 -93.50 -31.95 -40.81
C ALA A 371 -94.97 -31.59 -41.06
N ILE A 372 -95.39 -30.36 -40.75
CA ILE A 372 -96.75 -29.88 -41.03
C ILE A 372 -97.03 -29.86 -42.53
N VAL A 373 -96.10 -29.32 -43.33
CA VAL A 373 -96.24 -29.27 -44.79
C VAL A 373 -96.23 -30.66 -45.41
N HIS A 374 -95.39 -31.57 -44.90
CA HIS A 374 -95.38 -32.96 -45.34
C HIS A 374 -96.75 -33.64 -45.13
N ASN A 375 -97.36 -33.44 -43.95
CA ASN A 375 -98.71 -33.93 -43.66
C ASN A 375 -99.77 -33.26 -44.56
N MET A 376 -99.62 -31.97 -44.88
CA MET A 376 -100.50 -31.25 -45.79
C MET A 376 -100.45 -31.82 -47.22
N ASN A 377 -99.25 -32.18 -47.71
CA ASN A 377 -99.10 -32.88 -48.99
C ASN A 377 -99.83 -34.23 -48.99
N GLY A 378 -99.76 -34.98 -47.90
CA GLY A 378 -100.55 -36.21 -47.72
C GLY A 378 -102.06 -35.96 -47.76
N GLN A 379 -102.54 -34.83 -47.22
CA GLN A 379 -103.96 -34.49 -47.30
C GLN A 379 -104.40 -34.07 -48.71
N PHE A 380 -103.55 -33.38 -49.47
CA PHE A 380 -103.89 -33.08 -50.87
C PHE A 380 -104.10 -34.36 -51.69
N LEU A 381 -103.28 -35.40 -51.49
CA LEU A 381 -103.48 -36.70 -52.14
C LEU A 381 -104.83 -37.33 -51.78
N THR A 382 -105.22 -37.23 -50.51
CA THR A 382 -106.51 -37.75 -50.03
C THR A 382 -107.69 -36.98 -50.64
N ILE A 383 -107.60 -35.65 -50.72
CA ILE A 383 -108.63 -34.79 -51.33
C ILE A 383 -108.73 -35.06 -52.84
N THR A 384 -107.59 -35.23 -53.54
CA THR A 384 -107.57 -35.60 -54.96
C THR A 384 -108.31 -36.91 -55.19
N SER A 385 -108.00 -37.96 -54.41
CA SER A 385 -108.67 -39.25 -54.54
C SER A 385 -110.17 -39.17 -54.27
N ALA A 386 -110.60 -38.44 -53.24
CA ALA A 386 -112.02 -38.24 -52.94
C ALA A 386 -112.76 -37.46 -54.04
N THR A 387 -112.10 -36.48 -54.65
CA THR A 387 -112.68 -35.67 -55.75
C THR A 387 -112.81 -36.49 -57.03
N GLU A 388 -111.80 -37.33 -57.35
CA GLU A 388 -111.86 -38.27 -58.47
C GLU A 388 -112.98 -39.30 -58.30
N GLU A 389 -113.17 -39.84 -57.08
CA GLU A 389 -114.28 -40.75 -56.78
C GLU A 389 -115.64 -40.05 -56.96
N ALA A 390 -115.76 -38.80 -56.51
CA ALA A 390 -116.99 -38.03 -56.66
C ALA A 390 -117.31 -37.73 -58.13
N LEU A 391 -116.31 -37.38 -58.94
CA LEU A 391 -116.43 -37.22 -60.40
C LEU A 391 -116.88 -38.52 -61.07
N HIS A 392 -116.32 -39.67 -60.65
CA HIS A 392 -116.74 -40.97 -61.16
C HIS A 392 -118.21 -41.28 -60.83
N ARG A 393 -118.63 -41.06 -59.58
CA ARG A 393 -120.05 -41.25 -59.17
C ARG A 393 -121.00 -40.31 -59.92
N ALA A 394 -120.60 -39.07 -60.17
CA ALA A 394 -121.36 -38.12 -60.98
C ALA A 394 -121.54 -38.62 -62.43
N ALA A 395 -120.48 -39.16 -63.03
CA ALA A 395 -120.53 -39.74 -64.37
C ALA A 395 -121.49 -40.95 -64.45
N LEU A 396 -121.47 -41.82 -63.44
CA LEU A 396 -122.42 -42.94 -63.34
C LEU A 396 -123.87 -42.46 -63.25
N LEU A 397 -124.14 -41.45 -62.41
CA LEU A 397 -125.50 -40.87 -62.27
C LEU A 397 -125.98 -40.25 -63.59
N ARG A 398 -125.09 -39.60 -64.34
CA ARG A 398 -125.38 -39.08 -65.68
C ARG A 398 -125.80 -40.20 -66.63
N GLY A 399 -125.05 -41.32 -66.63
CA GLY A 399 -125.36 -42.51 -67.42
C GLY A 399 -126.74 -43.09 -67.08
N HIS A 400 -127.02 -43.33 -65.80
CA HIS A 400 -128.32 -43.83 -65.36
C HIS A 400 -129.48 -42.90 -65.71
N SER A 401 -129.28 -41.58 -65.58
CA SER A 401 -130.32 -40.60 -65.94
C SER A 401 -130.64 -40.63 -67.44
N GLN A 402 -129.63 -40.86 -68.28
CA GLN A 402 -129.80 -41.02 -69.73
C GLN A 402 -130.54 -42.32 -70.08
N GLU A 403 -130.21 -43.44 -69.43
CA GLU A 403 -130.90 -44.72 -69.60
C GLU A 403 -132.39 -44.63 -69.22
N ILE A 404 -132.70 -43.98 -68.09
CA ILE A 404 -134.10 -43.73 -67.67
C ILE A 404 -134.81 -42.84 -68.71
N GLY A 405 -134.13 -41.82 -69.24
CA GLY A 405 -134.68 -40.96 -70.29
C GLY A 405 -135.10 -41.74 -71.55
N VAL A 406 -134.30 -42.71 -71.99
CA VAL A 406 -134.66 -43.59 -73.13
C VAL A 406 -135.90 -44.42 -72.81
N ALA A 407 -135.94 -45.08 -71.65
CA ALA A 407 -137.08 -45.87 -71.23
C ALA A 407 -138.37 -45.03 -71.14
N LEU A 408 -138.25 -43.79 -70.67
CA LEU A 408 -139.35 -42.86 -70.54
C LEU A 408 -139.90 -42.39 -71.89
N SER A 409 -139.03 -42.21 -72.90
CA SER A 409 -139.46 -41.95 -74.28
C SER A 409 -140.35 -43.07 -74.80
N SER A 410 -139.95 -44.33 -74.58
CA SER A 410 -140.77 -45.49 -74.95
C SER A 410 -142.10 -45.53 -74.20
N ILE A 411 -142.14 -45.17 -72.91
CA ILE A 411 -143.40 -45.08 -72.15
C ILE A 411 -144.31 -43.97 -72.72
N SER A 412 -143.75 -42.82 -73.07
CA SER A 412 -144.50 -41.71 -73.68
C SER A 412 -145.08 -42.12 -75.04
N GLU A 413 -144.29 -42.81 -75.87
CA GLU A 413 -144.76 -43.39 -77.13
C GLU A 413 -145.89 -44.42 -76.94
N ILE A 414 -145.76 -45.33 -75.96
CA ILE A 414 -146.81 -46.29 -75.62
C ILE A 414 -148.07 -45.58 -75.13
N ALA A 415 -147.94 -44.54 -74.30
CA ALA A 415 -149.07 -43.76 -73.80
C ALA A 415 -149.79 -43.05 -74.96
N GLU A 416 -149.08 -42.42 -75.88
CA GLU A 416 -149.67 -41.77 -77.06
C GLU A 416 -150.34 -42.78 -78.00
N GLN A 417 -149.72 -43.94 -78.24
CA GLN A 417 -150.35 -45.04 -78.99
C GLN A 417 -151.61 -45.56 -78.29
N THR A 418 -151.58 -45.72 -76.97
CA THR A 418 -152.72 -46.18 -76.18
C THR A 418 -153.85 -45.16 -76.21
N LYS A 419 -153.53 -43.87 -76.17
CA LYS A 419 -154.49 -42.77 -76.33
C LYS A 419 -155.16 -42.80 -77.70
N LEU A 420 -154.40 -43.03 -78.77
CA LEU A 420 -154.93 -43.18 -80.13
C LEU A 420 -155.81 -44.44 -80.26
N LEU A 421 -155.39 -45.57 -79.69
CA LEU A 421 -156.18 -46.80 -79.66
C LEU A 421 -157.50 -46.62 -78.89
N ALA A 422 -157.43 -45.97 -77.72
CA ALA A 422 -158.61 -45.66 -76.90
C ALA A 422 -159.55 -44.66 -77.57
N LEU A 423 -159.01 -43.70 -78.33
CA LEU A 423 -159.80 -42.78 -79.15
C LEU A 423 -160.53 -43.54 -80.27
N ASN A 424 -159.83 -44.42 -81.00
CA ASN A 424 -160.43 -45.26 -82.03
C ASN A 424 -161.52 -46.19 -81.45
N ALA A 425 -161.26 -46.79 -80.29
CA ALA A 425 -162.25 -47.61 -79.58
C ALA A 425 -163.47 -46.79 -79.12
N SER A 426 -163.27 -45.55 -78.65
CA SER A 426 -164.36 -44.64 -78.27
C SER A 426 -165.22 -44.26 -79.47
N ILE A 427 -164.61 -44.03 -80.64
CA ILE A 427 -165.31 -43.73 -81.90
C ILE A 427 -166.14 -44.94 -82.34
N GLU A 428 -165.58 -46.15 -82.33
CA GLU A 428 -166.30 -47.35 -82.77
C GLU A 428 -167.39 -47.77 -81.77
N ALA A 429 -167.18 -47.54 -80.47
CA ALA A 429 -168.20 -47.73 -79.44
C ALA A 429 -169.38 -46.74 -79.60
N ALA A 430 -169.12 -45.48 -79.97
CA ALA A 430 -170.17 -44.52 -80.31
C ALA A 430 -170.92 -44.92 -81.59
N ARG A 431 -170.24 -45.59 -82.54
CA ARG A 431 -170.81 -46.09 -83.79
C ARG A 431 -171.76 -47.28 -83.61
N ALA A 432 -171.53 -48.10 -82.58
CA ALA A 432 -172.37 -49.24 -82.22
C ALA A 432 -173.67 -48.87 -81.45
N GLY A 433 -173.92 -47.58 -81.18
CA GLY A 433 -175.16 -47.10 -80.53
C GLY A 433 -175.33 -47.63 -79.11
N GLU A 434 -176.56 -48.03 -78.72
CA GLU A 434 -176.84 -48.50 -77.36
C GLU A 434 -176.05 -49.76 -76.96
N HIS A 435 -175.71 -50.64 -77.92
CA HIS A 435 -174.91 -51.84 -77.67
C HIS A 435 -173.44 -51.52 -77.34
N GLY A 436 -172.94 -50.32 -77.67
CA GLY A 436 -171.56 -49.88 -77.44
C GLY A 436 -171.36 -49.01 -76.18
N ALA A 437 -172.42 -48.66 -75.46
CA ALA A 437 -172.38 -47.68 -74.36
C ALA A 437 -171.39 -48.07 -73.24
N GLY A 438 -171.35 -49.35 -72.84
CA GLY A 438 -170.40 -49.84 -71.82
C GLY A 438 -168.93 -49.78 -72.30
N PHE A 439 -168.68 -50.06 -73.58
CA PHE A 439 -167.35 -49.97 -74.18
C PHE A 439 -166.86 -48.54 -74.31
N ALA A 440 -167.75 -47.59 -74.60
CA ALA A 440 -167.42 -46.17 -74.70
C ALA A 440 -166.90 -45.60 -73.36
N VAL A 441 -167.48 -46.04 -72.23
CA VAL A 441 -167.02 -45.66 -70.88
C VAL A 441 -165.62 -46.19 -70.61
N VAL A 442 -165.35 -47.47 -70.92
CA VAL A 442 -164.03 -48.08 -70.75
C VAL A 442 -162.99 -47.40 -71.64
N ALA A 443 -163.31 -47.14 -72.90
CA ALA A 443 -162.40 -46.47 -73.83
C ALA A 443 -162.09 -45.02 -73.40
N GLY A 444 -163.09 -44.29 -72.86
CA GLY A 444 -162.89 -42.97 -72.27
C GLY A 444 -161.97 -43.00 -71.05
N GLU A 445 -162.09 -44.01 -70.20
CA GLU A 445 -161.23 -44.18 -69.02
C GLU A 445 -159.80 -44.58 -69.39
N VAL A 446 -159.63 -45.47 -70.38
CA VAL A 446 -158.29 -45.81 -70.93
C VAL A 446 -157.63 -44.58 -71.56
N ARG A 447 -158.38 -43.72 -72.27
CA ARG A 447 -157.85 -42.48 -72.82
C ARG A 447 -157.35 -41.53 -71.73
N LYS A 448 -158.14 -41.34 -70.65
CA LYS A 448 -157.72 -40.52 -69.50
C LYS A 448 -156.47 -41.11 -68.83
N LEU A 449 -156.39 -42.43 -68.69
CA LEU A 449 -155.23 -43.09 -68.09
C LEU A 449 -153.97 -42.92 -68.95
N ALA A 450 -154.13 -42.98 -70.28
CA ALA A 450 -153.05 -42.71 -71.24
C ALA A 450 -152.60 -41.23 -71.21
N ASP A 451 -153.53 -40.27 -71.16
CA ASP A 451 -153.22 -38.85 -70.98
C ASP A 451 -152.49 -38.59 -69.64
N HIS A 452 -152.92 -39.25 -68.57
CA HIS A 452 -152.26 -39.16 -67.26
C HIS A 452 -150.86 -39.79 -67.27
N ALA A 453 -150.67 -40.92 -67.97
CA ALA A 453 -149.38 -41.56 -68.14
C ALA A 453 -148.42 -40.68 -68.97
N ALA A 454 -148.89 -40.07 -70.06
CA ALA A 454 -148.10 -39.13 -70.86
C ALA A 454 -147.74 -37.86 -70.05
N GLY A 455 -148.68 -37.32 -69.27
CA GLY A 455 -148.42 -36.19 -68.36
C GLY A 455 -147.37 -36.52 -67.30
N SER A 456 -147.47 -37.70 -66.69
CA SER A 456 -146.48 -38.19 -65.72
C SER A 456 -145.11 -38.43 -66.35
N ALA A 457 -145.08 -38.98 -67.57
CA ALA A 457 -143.84 -39.18 -68.31
C ALA A 457 -143.15 -37.85 -68.63
N ASN A 458 -143.89 -36.83 -69.06
CA ASN A 458 -143.34 -35.49 -69.31
C ASN A 458 -142.80 -34.83 -68.03
N LEU A 459 -143.47 -35.02 -66.89
CA LEU A 459 -142.97 -34.53 -65.59
C LEU A 459 -141.64 -35.21 -65.22
N ILE A 460 -141.55 -36.54 -65.34
CA ILE A 460 -140.31 -37.28 -65.07
C ILE A 460 -139.21 -36.84 -66.05
N ALA A 461 -139.52 -36.57 -67.31
CA ALA A 461 -138.56 -36.10 -68.30
C ALA A 461 -137.97 -34.75 -67.92
N SER A 462 -138.82 -33.82 -67.44
CA SER A 462 -138.37 -32.53 -66.90
C SER A 462 -137.47 -32.70 -65.67
N LEU A 463 -137.81 -33.60 -64.75
CA LEU A 463 -136.97 -33.89 -63.58
C LEU A 463 -135.62 -34.49 -63.97
N LEU A 464 -135.57 -35.40 -64.94
CA LEU A 464 -134.33 -35.98 -65.46
C LEU A 464 -133.46 -34.92 -66.15
N GLN A 465 -134.07 -33.98 -66.88
CA GLN A 465 -133.32 -32.86 -67.48
C GLN A 465 -132.71 -31.96 -66.39
N ASN A 466 -133.44 -31.71 -65.30
CA ASN A 466 -132.90 -30.97 -64.16
C ASN A 466 -131.76 -31.74 -63.48
N ILE A 467 -131.90 -33.05 -63.27
CA ILE A 467 -130.83 -33.91 -62.72
C ILE A 467 -129.60 -33.87 -63.65
N HIS A 468 -129.79 -33.98 -64.96
CA HIS A 468 -128.69 -33.90 -65.93
C HIS A 468 -127.94 -32.58 -65.81
N ASN A 469 -128.67 -31.45 -65.80
CA ASN A 469 -128.08 -30.12 -65.68
C ASN A 469 -127.31 -29.96 -64.36
N GLU A 470 -127.84 -30.48 -63.25
CA GLU A 470 -127.19 -30.40 -61.94
C GLU A 470 -125.93 -31.28 -61.87
N VAL A 471 -125.96 -32.48 -62.48
CA VAL A 471 -124.78 -33.35 -62.59
C VAL A 471 -123.69 -32.73 -63.48
N GLN A 472 -124.05 -31.98 -64.53
CA GLN A 472 -123.07 -31.20 -65.31
C GLN A 472 -122.44 -30.11 -64.46
N ARG A 473 -123.26 -29.29 -63.77
CA ARG A 473 -122.76 -28.23 -62.86
C ARG A 473 -121.85 -28.79 -61.77
N MET A 474 -122.22 -29.93 -61.19
CA MET A 474 -121.40 -30.62 -60.18
C MET A 474 -120.06 -31.08 -60.77
N GLY A 475 -120.06 -31.61 -62.00
CA GLY A 475 -118.84 -31.99 -62.72
C GLY A 475 -117.91 -30.79 -62.96
N ASP A 476 -118.45 -29.67 -63.45
CA ASP A 476 -117.68 -28.44 -63.67
C ASP A 476 -117.10 -27.87 -62.35
N ALA A 477 -117.90 -27.87 -61.29
CA ALA A 477 -117.47 -27.43 -59.96
C ALA A 477 -116.35 -28.32 -59.40
N MET A 478 -116.47 -29.65 -59.55
CA MET A 478 -115.43 -30.59 -59.13
C MET A 478 -114.16 -30.48 -59.96
N ALA A 479 -114.26 -30.27 -61.27
CA ALA A 479 -113.10 -30.05 -62.13
C ALA A 479 -112.32 -28.78 -61.75
N ASN A 480 -113.05 -27.68 -61.47
CA ASN A 480 -112.43 -26.46 -60.94
C ASN A 480 -111.82 -26.69 -59.55
N GLY A 481 -112.52 -27.39 -58.66
CA GLY A 481 -112.00 -27.77 -57.34
C GLY A 481 -110.71 -28.58 -57.43
N MET A 482 -110.62 -29.52 -58.38
CA MET A 482 -109.41 -30.32 -58.60
C MET A 482 -108.23 -29.46 -59.07
N LYS A 483 -108.48 -28.44 -59.90
CA LYS A 483 -107.44 -27.48 -60.32
C LYS A 483 -106.91 -26.65 -59.15
N GLU A 484 -107.78 -26.20 -58.24
CA GLU A 484 -107.38 -25.49 -57.03
C GLU A 484 -106.59 -26.40 -56.07
N VAL A 485 -107.01 -27.66 -55.91
CA VAL A 485 -106.28 -28.69 -55.13
C VAL A 485 -104.88 -28.91 -55.70
N GLN A 486 -104.74 -29.05 -57.02
CA GLN A 486 -103.43 -29.25 -57.66
C GLN A 486 -102.52 -28.02 -57.53
N THR A 487 -103.10 -26.82 -57.58
CA THR A 487 -102.39 -25.57 -57.33
C THR A 487 -101.90 -25.51 -55.88
N GLY A 488 -102.77 -25.86 -54.92
CA GLY A 488 -102.44 -25.96 -53.50
C GLY A 488 -101.34 -26.97 -53.21
N ALA A 489 -101.41 -28.17 -53.81
CA ALA A 489 -100.38 -29.20 -53.69
C ALA A 489 -99.02 -28.72 -54.24
N THR A 490 -99.03 -28.00 -55.37
CA THR A 490 -97.81 -27.44 -55.96
C THR A 490 -97.18 -26.38 -55.04
N LEU A 491 -97.99 -25.50 -54.45
CA LEU A 491 -97.53 -24.50 -53.49
C LEU A 491 -96.99 -25.15 -52.21
N SER A 492 -97.66 -26.18 -51.70
CA SER A 492 -97.23 -26.93 -50.51
C SER A 492 -95.90 -27.65 -50.73
N LYS A 493 -95.70 -28.28 -51.90
CA LYS A 493 -94.40 -28.86 -52.27
C LYS A 493 -93.27 -27.83 -52.36
N LYS A 494 -93.55 -26.61 -52.82
CA LYS A 494 -92.58 -25.50 -52.77
C LYS A 494 -92.26 -25.11 -51.32
N ALA A 495 -93.27 -25.04 -50.46
CA ALA A 495 -93.07 -24.76 -49.03
C ALA A 495 -92.21 -25.86 -48.34
N GLU A 496 -92.40 -27.13 -48.70
CA GLU A 496 -91.59 -28.24 -48.18
C GLU A 496 -90.10 -28.08 -48.54
N ALA A 497 -89.81 -27.71 -49.79
CA ALA A 497 -88.45 -27.41 -50.23
C ALA A 497 -87.86 -26.20 -49.48
N PHE A 498 -88.64 -25.14 -49.25
CA PHE A 498 -88.20 -23.99 -48.45
C PHE A 498 -87.86 -24.38 -47.00
N PHE A 499 -88.70 -25.15 -46.33
CA PHE A 499 -88.40 -25.61 -44.96
C PHE A 499 -87.17 -26.52 -44.91
N THR A 500 -86.99 -27.40 -45.90
CA THR A 500 -85.78 -28.23 -46.02
C THR A 500 -84.52 -27.36 -46.11
N HIS A 501 -84.54 -26.33 -46.95
CA HIS A 501 -83.43 -25.40 -47.05
C HIS A 501 -83.19 -24.60 -45.75
N ILE A 502 -84.25 -24.16 -45.07
CA ILE A 502 -84.14 -23.44 -43.78
C ILE A 502 -83.48 -24.34 -42.71
N VAL A 503 -83.84 -25.62 -42.66
CA VAL A 503 -83.22 -26.61 -41.75
C VAL A 503 -81.72 -26.72 -42.01
N GLU A 504 -81.29 -26.82 -43.27
CA GLU A 504 -79.87 -26.86 -43.65
C GLU A 504 -79.13 -25.58 -43.24
N GLN A 505 -79.74 -24.41 -43.46
CA GLN A 505 -79.14 -23.12 -43.08
C GLN A 505 -78.92 -23.02 -41.56
N PHE A 506 -79.89 -23.42 -40.73
CA PHE A 506 -79.71 -23.38 -39.28
C PHE A 506 -78.70 -24.40 -38.75
N ARG A 507 -78.57 -25.56 -39.41
CA ARG A 507 -77.48 -26.52 -39.09
C ARG A 507 -76.11 -25.91 -39.39
N PHE A 508 -75.96 -25.26 -40.53
CA PHE A 508 -74.73 -24.56 -40.89
C PHE A 508 -74.40 -23.45 -39.88
N VAL A 509 -75.38 -22.64 -39.45
CA VAL A 509 -75.17 -21.62 -38.41
C VAL A 509 -74.71 -22.25 -37.09
N THR A 510 -75.27 -23.39 -36.71
CA THR A 510 -74.88 -24.12 -35.49
C THR A 510 -73.43 -24.59 -35.55
N GLU A 511 -72.98 -25.11 -36.70
CA GLU A 511 -71.59 -25.48 -36.93
C GLU A 511 -70.64 -24.28 -36.83
N GLN A 512 -70.99 -23.15 -37.46
CA GLN A 512 -70.18 -21.93 -37.38
C GLN A 512 -70.05 -21.38 -35.95
N ILE A 513 -71.10 -21.53 -35.12
CA ILE A 513 -71.03 -21.12 -33.71
C ILE A 513 -70.08 -22.02 -32.91
N GLN A 514 -69.99 -23.31 -33.23
CA GLN A 514 -69.03 -24.22 -32.61
C GLN A 514 -67.59 -23.81 -32.92
N ASP A 515 -67.32 -23.43 -34.18
CA ASP A 515 -66.01 -22.92 -34.60
C ASP A 515 -65.66 -21.61 -33.88
N ILE A 516 -66.62 -20.68 -33.77
CA ILE A 516 -66.43 -19.43 -33.02
C ILE A 516 -66.13 -19.72 -31.55
N SER A 517 -66.80 -20.69 -30.92
CA SER A 517 -66.50 -21.10 -29.54
C SER A 517 -65.06 -21.58 -29.39
N SER A 518 -64.58 -22.43 -30.30
CA SER A 518 -63.20 -22.91 -30.28
C SER A 518 -62.18 -21.79 -30.45
N VAL A 519 -62.43 -20.84 -31.35
CA VAL A 519 -61.55 -19.67 -31.55
C VAL A 519 -61.56 -18.77 -30.32
N THR A 520 -62.72 -18.60 -29.68
CA THR A 520 -62.87 -17.79 -28.47
C THR A 520 -62.06 -18.38 -27.31
N GLU A 521 -62.06 -19.71 -27.13
CA GLU A 521 -61.22 -20.40 -26.14
C GLU A 521 -59.72 -20.21 -26.41
N GLN A 522 -59.31 -20.32 -27.67
CA GLN A 522 -57.92 -20.05 -28.07
C GLN A 522 -57.51 -18.60 -27.82
N MET A 523 -58.41 -17.64 -28.08
CA MET A 523 -58.18 -16.23 -27.79
C MET A 523 -58.04 -15.99 -26.28
N THR A 524 -58.85 -16.65 -25.43
CA THR A 524 -58.70 -16.56 -23.97
C THR A 524 -57.31 -17.03 -23.54
N ALA A 525 -56.89 -18.21 -23.97
CA ALA A 525 -55.58 -18.76 -23.60
C ALA A 525 -54.42 -17.85 -24.09
N GLY A 526 -54.51 -17.34 -25.32
CA GLY A 526 -53.53 -16.40 -25.85
C GLY A 526 -53.50 -15.07 -25.07
N ALA A 527 -54.67 -14.59 -24.63
CA ALA A 527 -54.75 -13.38 -23.83
C ALA A 527 -54.12 -13.56 -22.43
N GLU A 528 -54.32 -14.71 -21.79
CA GLU A 528 -53.69 -15.05 -20.52
C GLU A 528 -52.15 -15.14 -20.65
N GLU A 529 -51.65 -15.78 -21.71
CA GLU A 529 -50.20 -15.89 -21.98
C GLU A 529 -49.53 -14.52 -22.22
N VAL A 530 -50.18 -13.66 -23.01
CA VAL A 530 -49.70 -12.29 -23.24
C VAL A 530 -49.73 -11.49 -21.94
N THR A 531 -50.77 -11.65 -21.12
CA THR A 531 -50.86 -10.97 -19.82
C THR A 531 -49.72 -11.39 -18.88
N ALA A 532 -49.41 -12.69 -18.81
CA ALA A 532 -48.27 -13.19 -18.04
C ALA A 532 -46.94 -12.60 -18.54
N SER A 533 -46.74 -12.55 -19.86
CA SER A 533 -45.55 -11.95 -20.47
C SER A 533 -45.41 -10.45 -20.16
N VAL A 534 -46.53 -9.72 -20.14
CA VAL A 534 -46.56 -8.29 -19.77
C VAL A 534 -46.14 -8.08 -18.31
N ILE A 535 -46.57 -8.95 -17.39
CA ILE A 535 -46.16 -8.92 -15.98
C ILE A 535 -44.65 -9.16 -15.84
N ASP A 536 -44.10 -10.14 -16.56
CA ASP A 536 -42.67 -10.44 -16.53
C ASP A 536 -41.84 -9.26 -17.07
N ILE A 537 -42.27 -8.63 -18.17
CA ILE A 537 -41.62 -7.44 -18.73
C ILE A 537 -41.67 -6.28 -17.73
N ALA A 538 -42.79 -6.07 -17.04
CA ALA A 538 -42.91 -5.05 -16.01
C ALA A 538 -41.93 -5.30 -14.85
N HIS A 539 -41.77 -6.56 -14.44
CA HIS A 539 -40.78 -6.94 -13.42
C HIS A 539 -39.33 -6.68 -13.88
N ILE A 540 -39.02 -6.97 -15.15
CA ILE A 540 -37.70 -6.67 -15.75
C ILE A 540 -37.44 -5.16 -15.79
N ALA A 541 -38.43 -4.37 -16.19
CA ALA A 541 -38.34 -2.91 -16.22
C ALA A 541 -38.07 -2.35 -14.81
N LYS A 542 -38.80 -2.85 -13.81
CA LYS A 542 -38.60 -2.47 -12.41
C LYS A 542 -37.20 -2.84 -11.91
N THR A 543 -36.75 -4.07 -12.16
CA THR A 543 -35.41 -4.54 -11.79
C THR A 543 -34.32 -3.72 -12.47
N SER A 544 -34.52 -3.33 -13.73
CA SER A 544 -33.59 -2.48 -14.47
C SER A 544 -33.51 -1.08 -13.86
N SER A 545 -34.65 -0.49 -13.47
CA SER A 545 -34.69 0.79 -12.76
C SER A 545 -33.94 0.72 -11.42
N ASP A 546 -34.17 -0.32 -10.61
CA ASP A 546 -33.46 -0.50 -9.34
C ASP A 546 -31.95 -0.73 -9.57
N GLY A 547 -31.59 -1.49 -10.61
CA GLY A 547 -30.22 -1.68 -11.06
C GLY A 547 -29.54 -0.36 -11.44
N THR A 548 -30.20 0.50 -12.21
CA THR A 548 -29.66 1.83 -12.58
C THR A 548 -29.41 2.71 -11.37
N SER A 549 -30.26 2.66 -10.35
CA SER A 549 -30.05 3.40 -9.09
C SER A 549 -28.78 2.95 -8.36
N ASN A 550 -28.54 1.64 -8.29
CA ASN A 550 -27.34 1.09 -7.68
C ASN A 550 -26.07 1.44 -8.47
N ILE A 551 -26.11 1.37 -9.80
CA ILE A 551 -24.98 1.77 -10.64
C ILE A 551 -24.71 3.27 -10.46
N HIS A 552 -25.73 4.12 -10.41
CA HIS A 552 -25.56 5.55 -10.17
C HIS A 552 -24.80 5.83 -8.87
N LYS A 553 -25.12 5.11 -7.78
CA LYS A 553 -24.38 5.21 -6.52
C LYS A 553 -22.91 4.79 -6.65
N LEU A 554 -22.63 3.65 -7.30
CA LEU A 554 -21.26 3.18 -7.53
C LEU A 554 -20.45 4.14 -8.40
N THR A 555 -21.09 4.72 -9.40
CA THR A 555 -20.51 5.75 -10.28
C THR A 555 -20.16 7.01 -9.49
N HIS A 556 -21.02 7.43 -8.55
CA HIS A 556 -20.71 8.52 -7.62
C HIS A 556 -19.48 8.22 -6.74
N ASP A 557 -19.40 7.03 -6.15
CA ASP A 557 -18.25 6.61 -5.33
C ASP A 557 -16.95 6.56 -6.15
N GLN A 558 -17.00 6.09 -7.40
CA GLN A 558 -15.86 6.12 -8.32
C GLN A 558 -15.37 7.53 -8.63
N LEU A 559 -16.28 8.50 -8.71
CA LEU A 559 -15.95 9.93 -8.93
C LEU A 559 -15.10 10.48 -7.78
N VAL A 560 -15.46 10.12 -6.54
CA VAL A 560 -14.70 10.51 -5.33
C VAL A 560 -13.30 9.89 -5.36
N ILE A 561 -13.20 8.59 -5.65
CA ILE A 561 -11.90 7.89 -5.72
C ILE A 561 -11.01 8.48 -6.81
N ALA A 562 -11.56 8.78 -8.00
CA ALA A 562 -10.78 9.39 -9.08
C ALA A 562 -10.21 10.76 -8.68
N LYS A 563 -10.98 11.55 -7.93
CA LYS A 563 -10.51 12.82 -7.39
C LYS A 563 -9.39 12.63 -6.36
N GLU A 564 -9.54 11.68 -5.44
CA GLU A 564 -8.49 11.36 -4.46
C GLU A 564 -7.18 10.90 -5.12
N ILE A 565 -7.25 10.16 -6.23
CA ILE A 565 -6.07 9.77 -7.02
C ILE A 565 -5.41 11.00 -7.65
N ALA A 566 -6.19 11.92 -8.23
CA ALA A 566 -5.66 13.15 -8.81
C ALA A 566 -4.97 14.02 -7.74
N ASP A 567 -5.63 14.23 -6.59
CA ASP A 567 -5.09 15.01 -5.48
C ASP A 567 -3.81 14.37 -4.90
N SER A 568 -3.78 13.03 -4.78
CA SER A 568 -2.60 12.28 -4.33
C SER A 568 -1.45 12.36 -5.32
N ALA A 569 -1.75 12.35 -6.62
CA ALA A 569 -0.75 12.55 -7.66
C ALA A 569 -0.15 13.96 -7.56
N ASP A 570 -0.96 15.00 -7.45
CA ASP A 570 -0.46 16.37 -7.30
C ASP A 570 0.44 16.54 -6.06
N ALA A 571 0.07 15.92 -4.93
CA ALA A 571 0.91 15.91 -3.73
C ALA A 571 2.26 15.18 -3.95
N LEU A 572 2.26 14.04 -4.63
CA LEU A 572 3.49 13.31 -4.98
C LEU A 572 4.38 14.12 -5.93
N SER A 573 3.78 14.85 -6.88
CA SER A 573 4.52 15.75 -7.77
C SER A 573 5.24 16.84 -6.97
N GLY A 574 4.56 17.45 -5.99
CA GLY A 574 5.15 18.46 -5.10
C GLY A 574 6.33 17.93 -4.28
N LEU A 575 6.17 16.76 -3.67
CA LEU A 575 7.25 16.08 -2.90
C LEU A 575 8.47 15.75 -3.78
N THR A 576 8.22 15.31 -5.01
CA THR A 576 9.29 14.97 -5.96
C THR A 576 10.09 16.22 -6.37
N ASP A 577 9.42 17.35 -6.54
CA ASP A 577 10.05 18.63 -6.83
C ASP A 577 10.92 19.14 -5.66
N GLU A 578 10.47 18.94 -4.41
CA GLU A 578 11.29 19.22 -3.21
C GLU A 578 12.51 18.30 -3.10
N MET A 579 12.33 17.00 -3.38
CA MET A 579 13.46 16.05 -3.43
C MET A 579 14.50 16.48 -4.46
N ARG A 580 14.08 16.87 -5.68
CA ARG A 580 15.00 17.35 -6.72
C ARG A 580 15.79 18.57 -6.26
N LYS A 581 15.11 19.58 -5.69
CA LYS A 581 15.77 20.78 -5.13
C LYS A 581 16.77 20.45 -4.03
N SER A 582 16.46 19.46 -3.18
CA SER A 582 17.35 19.04 -2.09
C SER A 582 18.62 18.36 -2.62
N ILE A 583 18.53 17.60 -3.70
CA ILE A 583 19.67 16.94 -4.34
C ILE A 583 20.56 17.95 -5.06
N GLU A 584 19.97 18.96 -5.72
CA GLU A 584 20.73 20.04 -6.39
C GLU A 584 21.64 20.83 -5.43
N GLN A 585 21.36 20.81 -4.13
CA GLN A 585 22.21 21.46 -3.11
C GLN A 585 23.42 20.61 -2.70
N ILE A 586 23.49 19.34 -3.07
CA ILE A 586 24.60 18.45 -2.73
C ILE A 586 25.68 18.55 -3.83
N ASN A 587 26.81 19.16 -3.50
CA ASN A 587 27.98 19.22 -4.39
C ASN A 587 28.82 17.94 -4.25
N VAL A 588 28.86 17.11 -5.30
CA VAL A 588 29.58 15.81 -5.33
C VAL A 588 30.44 15.61 -6.57
#